data_AF-A0A813IG58-F1
#
_entry.id   AF-A0A813IG58-F1
#
_cell.length_a   1.000
_cell.length_b   1.000
_cell.length_c   1.000
_cell.angle_alpha   90.00
_cell.angle_beta   90.00
_cell.angle_gamma   90.00
#
_symmetry.space_group_name_H-M   'P 1'
#
loop_
_entity.id
_entity.type
_entity.pdbx_description
1 polymer ?
#
loop_
_entity_poly.entity_id
_entity_poly.type
_entity_poly.pdbx_seq_one_letter_code
_entity_poly.pdbx_strand_id
1 'polypeptide(L)'
;MQLMLRCNNNSNMQQQHQQQQQQEQQQQQQESEQQQHRRGIRNYGFITRFSVSEAEARAAVRRLHADFGIVDFQFYDAFYSYSQPFPGTNKSWVSKPSVCFTSSPRVVHSSIISAYTDEIRKLPGGQGRSWLYVQAMAADEPAELLESIDSYEPYRMQDGSQVVWTKDKRCLFAYQLAPAWADRMVKLWAPAAASLGFDGIHWDQLGRVSDDAAQNAKLASGIGTFLERSGRELRRAWGLKQTFNFVDGFGWHPSLYQVVGAGGSVVEFPYWECWSDATEWIFWSLFNFSSQGEGHRHALGHAVFARYPDPSCCGNPAGALADDLMWARWMRAASACGSYLVLGDGDSRLVREYFPGSARLSDFERAAMMTASRSSSAHCAQPVLASKYQNPFLVAGSLDQRGSVADSETAANTTNTQSNTLLFSFWFFFFVFVVF
;
A
#
# COMPACT_ATOMS: atom_id res chain seq x y z
N MET A 1 49.19 -60.82 -19.72
CA MET A 1 48.41 -59.93 -20.61
C MET A 1 47.04 -59.53 -20.03
N GLN A 2 46.29 -60.42 -19.38
CA GLN A 2 45.00 -60.06 -18.76
C GLN A 2 45.05 -59.04 -17.61
N LEU A 3 46.18 -58.92 -16.88
CA LEU A 3 46.27 -57.93 -15.81
C LEU A 3 46.27 -56.47 -16.30
N MET A 4 46.70 -56.23 -17.54
CA MET A 4 46.71 -54.86 -18.09
C MET A 4 45.32 -54.37 -18.51
N LEU A 5 44.35 -55.28 -18.73
CA LEU A 5 42.99 -54.88 -19.11
C LEU A 5 42.12 -54.44 -17.92
N ARG A 6 42.46 -54.83 -16.68
CA ARG A 6 41.66 -54.45 -15.51
C ARG A 6 42.01 -53.08 -14.92
N CYS A 7 43.23 -52.59 -15.12
CA CYS A 7 43.60 -51.26 -14.62
C CYS A 7 42.98 -50.11 -15.42
N ASN A 8 42.57 -50.35 -16.68
CA ASN A 8 42.08 -49.29 -17.55
C ASN A 8 40.59 -48.92 -17.32
N ASN A 9 39.77 -49.84 -16.80
CA ASN A 9 38.34 -49.57 -16.59
C ASN A 9 38.04 -48.76 -15.31
N ASN A 10 38.91 -48.81 -14.29
CA ASN A 10 38.70 -48.05 -13.05
C ASN A 10 38.97 -46.55 -13.22
N SER A 11 39.87 -46.16 -14.12
CA SER A 11 40.17 -44.75 -14.38
C SER A 11 38.99 -44.02 -15.03
N ASN A 12 38.24 -44.70 -15.91
CA ASN A 12 37.11 -44.10 -16.62
C ASN A 12 35.90 -43.86 -15.70
N MET A 13 35.63 -44.76 -14.74
CA MET A 13 34.53 -44.54 -13.80
C MET A 13 34.83 -43.43 -12.79
N GLN A 14 36.08 -43.32 -12.32
CA GLN A 14 36.46 -42.21 -11.43
C GLN A 14 36.32 -40.85 -12.14
N GLN A 15 36.68 -40.78 -13.42
CA GLN A 15 36.55 -39.54 -14.19
C GLN A 15 35.09 -39.16 -14.46
N GLN A 16 34.22 -40.12 -14.76
CA GLN A 16 32.78 -39.86 -14.94
C GLN A 16 32.12 -39.36 -13.65
N HIS A 17 32.47 -39.93 -12.49
CA HIS A 17 31.93 -39.47 -11.22
C HIS A 17 32.41 -38.05 -10.86
N GLN A 18 33.67 -37.73 -11.18
CA GLN A 18 34.23 -36.39 -10.97
C GLN A 18 33.54 -35.33 -11.84
N GLN A 19 33.14 -35.66 -13.07
CA GLN A 19 32.35 -34.77 -13.93
C GLN A 19 30.92 -34.58 -13.43
N GLN A 20 30.27 -35.64 -12.96
CA GLN A 20 28.92 -35.56 -12.45
C GLN A 20 28.83 -34.65 -11.21
N GLN A 21 29.78 -34.76 -10.29
CA GLN A 21 29.86 -33.87 -9.13
C GLN A 21 30.15 -32.41 -9.52
N GLN A 22 30.94 -32.16 -10.56
CA GLN A 22 31.16 -30.80 -11.08
C GLN A 22 29.89 -30.20 -11.70
N GLN A 23 29.06 -30.98 -12.39
CA GLN A 23 27.79 -30.51 -12.93
C GLN A 23 26.77 -30.18 -11.83
N GLU A 24 26.70 -31.00 -10.78
CA GLU A 24 25.83 -30.73 -9.64
C GLU A 24 26.27 -29.48 -8.85
N GLN A 25 27.58 -29.24 -8.68
CA GLN A 25 28.10 -28.01 -8.08
C GLN A 25 27.80 -26.76 -8.91
N GLN A 26 27.76 -26.84 -10.25
CA GLN A 26 27.37 -25.71 -11.11
C GLN A 26 25.86 -25.47 -11.15
N GLN A 27 25.04 -26.52 -11.07
CA GLN A 27 23.59 -26.38 -11.02
C GLN A 27 23.15 -25.73 -9.70
N GLN A 28 23.80 -26.06 -8.57
CA GLN A 28 23.59 -25.38 -7.30
C GLN A 28 24.13 -23.93 -7.30
N GLN A 29 25.21 -23.65 -8.04
CA GLN A 29 25.71 -22.29 -8.26
C GLN A 29 24.69 -21.43 -9.05
N GLN A 30 24.02 -21.95 -10.09
CA GLN A 30 22.88 -21.30 -10.80
C GLN A 30 21.62 -21.13 -9.93
N GLU A 31 21.31 -22.10 -9.08
CA GLU A 31 20.20 -21.99 -8.13
C GLU A 31 20.47 -20.92 -7.07
N SER A 32 21.73 -20.68 -6.67
CA SER A 32 22.14 -19.61 -5.74
C SER A 32 22.23 -18.22 -6.39
N GLU A 33 22.47 -18.15 -7.70
CA GLU A 33 22.53 -16.89 -8.46
C GLU A 33 21.12 -16.47 -8.95
N GLN A 34 20.19 -17.40 -9.18
CA GLN A 34 18.74 -17.08 -9.27
C GLN A 34 18.15 -16.70 -7.89
N GLN A 35 18.73 -17.19 -6.78
CA GLN A 35 18.48 -16.63 -5.46
C GLN A 35 18.96 -15.16 -5.33
N GLN A 36 19.89 -14.71 -6.17
CA GLN A 36 20.32 -13.31 -6.33
C GLN A 36 19.27 -12.44 -7.08
N HIS A 37 18.27 -13.05 -7.74
CA HIS A 37 17.03 -12.41 -8.23
C HIS A 37 15.95 -12.30 -7.11
N ARG A 38 16.20 -12.86 -5.90
CA ARG A 38 15.28 -12.83 -4.75
C ARG A 38 15.21 -11.51 -3.97
N ARG A 39 15.45 -10.36 -4.57
CA ARG A 39 14.83 -9.12 -4.07
C ARG A 39 14.28 -8.25 -5.21
N GLY A 40 13.68 -8.90 -6.21
CA GLY A 40 12.79 -8.23 -7.14
C GLY A 40 11.74 -7.40 -6.41
N ILE A 41 11.25 -6.37 -7.09
CA ILE A 41 10.22 -5.47 -6.58
C ILE A 41 9.06 -6.31 -6.04
N ARG A 42 8.72 -6.10 -4.77
CA ARG A 42 7.58 -6.76 -4.15
C ARG A 42 6.31 -6.02 -4.54
N ASN A 43 5.69 -6.38 -5.65
CA ASN A 43 4.49 -5.65 -6.07
C ASN A 43 3.33 -5.86 -5.09
N TYR A 44 2.66 -4.75 -4.77
CA TYR A 44 1.54 -4.64 -3.83
C TYR A 44 0.25 -4.47 -4.63
N GLY A 45 -0.72 -5.35 -4.40
CA GLY A 45 -2.04 -5.34 -5.03
C GLY A 45 -3.17 -5.33 -4.03
N PHE A 46 -4.40 -5.23 -4.51
CA PHE A 46 -5.60 -5.24 -3.67
C PHE A 46 -6.56 -6.39 -3.99
N ILE A 47 -7.38 -6.73 -3.01
CA ILE A 47 -8.51 -7.66 -3.10
C ILE A 47 -9.71 -6.99 -2.44
N THR A 48 -10.80 -6.89 -3.19
CA THR A 48 -12.09 -6.37 -2.71
C THR A 48 -13.26 -7.31 -3.03
N ARG A 49 -13.09 -8.36 -3.83
CA ARG A 49 -14.20 -9.22 -4.24
C ARG A 49 -14.38 -10.42 -3.30
N PHE A 50 -15.25 -10.29 -2.30
CA PHE A 50 -15.48 -11.34 -1.29
C PHE A 50 -16.78 -12.13 -1.44
N SER A 51 -17.52 -11.92 -2.53
CA SER A 51 -18.77 -12.60 -2.89
C SER A 51 -18.67 -13.38 -4.21
N VAL A 52 -17.47 -13.90 -4.49
CA VAL A 52 -17.15 -14.77 -5.65
C VAL A 52 -17.03 -16.23 -5.21
N SER A 53 -16.88 -17.16 -6.14
CA SER A 53 -16.52 -18.55 -5.80
C SER A 53 -15.07 -18.67 -5.33
N GLU A 54 -14.75 -19.71 -4.56
CA GLU A 54 -13.36 -19.98 -4.14
C GLU A 54 -12.42 -20.19 -5.34
N ALA A 55 -12.92 -20.82 -6.41
CA ALA A 55 -12.16 -21.03 -7.64
C ALA A 55 -11.79 -19.71 -8.32
N GLU A 56 -12.73 -18.77 -8.40
CA GLU A 56 -12.48 -17.42 -8.95
C GLU A 56 -11.50 -16.64 -8.08
N ALA A 57 -11.64 -16.70 -6.75
CA ALA A 57 -10.71 -16.05 -5.82
C ALA A 57 -9.26 -16.52 -6.03
N ARG A 58 -9.07 -17.84 -6.11
CA ARG A 58 -7.76 -18.45 -6.36
C ARG A 58 -7.21 -18.07 -7.73
N ALA A 59 -8.05 -18.11 -8.76
CA ALA A 59 -7.66 -17.73 -10.12
C ALA A 59 -7.23 -16.25 -10.19
N ALA A 60 -7.87 -15.35 -9.46
CA ALA A 60 -7.51 -13.93 -9.40
C ALA A 60 -6.10 -13.73 -8.80
N VAL A 61 -5.76 -14.42 -7.71
CA VAL A 61 -4.41 -14.35 -7.10
C VAL A 61 -3.34 -14.84 -8.06
N ARG A 62 -3.55 -16.01 -8.68
CA ARG A 62 -2.60 -16.56 -9.66
C ARG A 62 -2.39 -15.62 -10.82
N ARG A 63 -3.45 -14.98 -11.31
CA ARG A 63 -3.40 -14.02 -12.40
C ARG A 63 -2.59 -12.78 -12.02
N LEU A 64 -2.87 -12.18 -10.86
CA LEU A 64 -2.13 -11.01 -10.38
C LEU A 64 -0.63 -11.30 -10.21
N HIS A 65 -0.29 -12.47 -9.68
CA HIS A 65 1.10 -12.90 -9.55
C HIS A 65 1.75 -13.18 -10.92
N ALA A 66 1.12 -13.98 -11.77
CA ALA A 66 1.71 -14.40 -13.04
C ALA A 66 1.87 -13.24 -14.03
N ASP A 67 0.91 -12.32 -14.08
CA ASP A 67 0.91 -11.23 -15.06
C ASP A 67 1.72 -10.02 -14.56
N PHE A 68 1.67 -9.72 -13.25
CA PHE A 68 2.18 -8.46 -12.70
C PHE A 68 3.19 -8.64 -11.56
N GLY A 69 3.52 -9.88 -11.17
CA GLY A 69 4.48 -10.15 -10.10
C GLY A 69 4.00 -9.71 -8.70
N ILE A 70 2.69 -9.58 -8.50
CA ILE A 70 2.14 -9.18 -7.20
C ILE A 70 2.32 -10.32 -6.19
N VAL A 71 2.96 -9.98 -5.07
CA VAL A 71 3.26 -10.91 -3.97
C VAL A 71 2.76 -10.41 -2.62
N ASP A 72 2.26 -9.18 -2.57
CA ASP A 72 1.66 -8.60 -1.37
C ASP A 72 0.24 -8.15 -1.70
N PHE A 73 -0.75 -8.55 -0.90
CA PHE A 73 -2.17 -8.34 -1.20
C PHE A 73 -2.90 -7.70 -0.03
N GLN A 74 -3.46 -6.52 -0.24
CA GLN A 74 -4.30 -5.82 0.71
C GLN A 74 -5.76 -6.24 0.56
N PHE A 75 -6.38 -6.70 1.65
CA PHE A 75 -7.79 -7.08 1.69
C PHE A 75 -8.59 -5.90 2.21
N TYR A 76 -9.14 -5.11 1.29
CA TYR A 76 -9.79 -3.83 1.60
C TYR A 76 -11.25 -4.03 2.03
N ASP A 77 -11.62 -3.47 3.19
CA ASP A 77 -12.95 -3.57 3.78
C ASP A 77 -13.48 -5.01 3.98
N ALA A 78 -12.59 -5.97 4.23
CA ALA A 78 -12.94 -7.37 4.45
C ALA A 78 -13.58 -7.64 5.83
N PHE A 79 -13.58 -6.67 6.74
CA PHE A 79 -14.10 -6.84 8.09
C PHE A 79 -15.58 -6.46 8.23
N TYR A 80 -16.19 -6.78 9.36
CA TYR A 80 -17.58 -6.47 9.65
C TYR A 80 -17.76 -5.03 10.11
N SER A 81 -17.07 -4.57 11.15
CA SER A 81 -17.11 -3.18 11.61
C SER A 81 -15.79 -2.74 12.26
N TYR A 82 -15.66 -1.47 12.64
CA TYR A 82 -14.41 -0.93 13.21
C TYR A 82 -14.14 -1.42 14.64
N SER A 83 -15.19 -1.82 15.37
CA SER A 83 -15.09 -2.38 16.73
C SER A 83 -15.34 -3.88 16.80
N GLN A 84 -15.72 -4.52 15.69
CA GLN A 84 -15.93 -5.96 15.60
C GLN A 84 -15.37 -6.50 14.28
N PRO A 85 -14.14 -7.05 14.27
CA PRO A 85 -13.47 -7.51 13.05
C PRO A 85 -14.30 -8.50 12.25
N PHE A 86 -14.74 -9.58 12.90
CA PHE A 86 -15.58 -10.62 12.29
C PHE A 86 -16.71 -11.01 13.26
N PRO A 87 -17.94 -11.24 12.78
CA PRO A 87 -19.06 -11.59 13.63
C PRO A 87 -19.01 -13.09 13.97
N GLY A 88 -18.10 -13.47 14.86
CA GLY A 88 -18.03 -14.79 15.51
C GLY A 88 -18.19 -15.98 14.55
N THR A 89 -19.21 -16.82 14.81
CA THR A 89 -19.48 -18.08 14.08
C THR A 89 -20.09 -17.88 12.68
N ASN A 90 -20.41 -16.64 12.29
CA ASN A 90 -21.04 -16.38 11.00
C ASN A 90 -20.02 -16.53 9.86
N LYS A 91 -20.39 -17.33 8.85
CA LYS A 91 -19.57 -17.55 7.66
C LYS A 91 -19.62 -16.41 6.65
N SER A 92 -20.52 -15.44 6.85
CA SER A 92 -20.65 -14.26 6.01
C SER A 92 -21.21 -13.07 6.78
N TRP A 93 -20.90 -11.87 6.31
CA TRP A 93 -21.37 -10.61 6.91
C TRP A 93 -21.46 -9.49 5.88
N VAL A 94 -22.19 -8.44 6.23
CA VAL A 94 -22.18 -7.19 5.47
C VAL A 94 -21.10 -6.28 6.05
N SER A 95 -20.17 -5.83 5.22
CA SER A 95 -19.10 -4.92 5.65
C SER A 95 -19.68 -3.53 5.97
N LYS A 96 -19.57 -3.06 7.21
CA LYS A 96 -20.02 -1.73 7.64
C LYS A 96 -19.42 -0.61 6.78
N PRO A 97 -18.10 -0.59 6.47
CA PRO A 97 -17.55 0.38 5.52
C PRO A 97 -18.33 0.49 4.21
N SER A 98 -18.77 -0.63 3.63
CA SER A 98 -19.56 -0.61 2.38
C SER A 98 -20.92 0.07 2.53
N VAL A 99 -21.64 -0.16 3.63
CA VAL A 99 -22.93 0.50 3.94
C VAL A 99 -22.73 2.00 4.21
N CYS A 100 -21.58 2.32 4.78
CA CYS A 100 -21.19 3.66 5.15
C CYS A 100 -20.87 4.54 3.95
N PHE A 101 -19.94 4.11 3.12
CA PHE A 101 -19.39 4.93 2.03
C PHE A 101 -20.10 4.73 0.70
N THR A 102 -20.99 3.73 0.60
CA THR A 102 -21.73 3.47 -0.63
C THR A 102 -23.21 3.25 -0.36
N SER A 103 -23.99 3.26 -1.43
CA SER A 103 -25.39 2.82 -1.43
C SER A 103 -25.56 1.31 -1.57
N SER A 104 -24.47 0.56 -1.80
CA SER A 104 -24.51 -0.86 -2.16
C SER A 104 -23.77 -1.70 -1.11
N PRO A 105 -24.48 -2.26 -0.12
CA PRO A 105 -23.90 -3.14 0.87
C PRO A 105 -23.14 -4.31 0.22
N ARG A 106 -21.93 -4.59 0.69
CA ARG A 106 -21.10 -5.69 0.22
C ARG A 106 -21.11 -6.83 1.23
N VAL A 107 -21.42 -8.03 0.74
CA VAL A 107 -21.34 -9.27 1.50
C VAL A 107 -19.91 -9.82 1.41
N VAL A 108 -19.36 -10.18 2.55
CA VAL A 108 -18.07 -10.82 2.71
C VAL A 108 -18.28 -12.22 3.22
N HIS A 109 -17.58 -13.19 2.63
CA HIS A 109 -17.59 -14.59 3.06
C HIS A 109 -16.23 -15.00 3.60
N SER A 110 -16.17 -15.58 4.81
CA SER A 110 -14.90 -16.01 5.41
C SER A 110 -14.21 -17.10 4.60
N SER A 111 -14.96 -18.02 3.99
CA SER A 111 -14.39 -19.07 3.12
C SER A 111 -13.66 -18.49 1.92
N ILE A 112 -14.14 -17.37 1.37
CA ILE A 112 -13.51 -16.68 0.24
C ILE A 112 -12.22 -15.98 0.68
N ILE A 113 -12.21 -15.34 1.86
CA ILE A 113 -10.98 -14.81 2.45
C ILE A 113 -9.96 -15.94 2.64
N SER A 114 -10.36 -17.06 3.23
CA SER A 114 -9.47 -18.22 3.42
C SER A 114 -8.96 -18.80 2.10
N ALA A 115 -9.78 -18.82 1.04
CA ALA A 115 -9.33 -19.26 -0.29
C ALA A 115 -8.26 -18.32 -0.86
N TYR A 116 -8.42 -17.01 -0.71
CA TYR A 116 -7.40 -16.03 -1.09
C TYR A 116 -6.11 -16.20 -0.29
N THR A 117 -6.16 -16.21 1.05
CA THR A 117 -4.95 -16.29 1.89
C THR A 117 -4.20 -17.62 1.70
N ASP A 118 -4.92 -18.72 1.52
CA ASP A 118 -4.34 -20.02 1.19
C ASP A 118 -3.64 -20.03 -0.18
N GLU A 119 -4.24 -19.41 -1.20
CA GLU A 119 -3.62 -19.31 -2.52
C GLU A 119 -2.37 -18.41 -2.52
N ILE A 120 -2.42 -17.28 -1.80
CA ILE A 120 -1.28 -16.34 -1.69
C ILE A 120 -0.06 -17.05 -1.08
N ARG A 121 -0.26 -17.86 -0.04
CA ARG A 121 0.82 -18.65 0.59
C ARG A 121 1.42 -19.71 -0.34
N LYS A 122 0.65 -20.18 -1.33
CA LYS A 122 1.07 -21.18 -2.32
C LYS A 122 1.72 -20.58 -3.56
N LEU A 123 1.79 -19.25 -3.67
CA LEU A 123 2.45 -18.60 -4.80
C LEU A 123 3.91 -19.07 -4.93
N PRO A 124 4.43 -19.20 -6.16
CA PRO A 124 5.82 -19.59 -6.40
C PRO A 124 6.83 -18.79 -5.56
N GLY A 125 7.82 -19.49 -5.01
CA GLY A 125 8.82 -18.89 -4.12
C GLY A 125 8.39 -18.75 -2.65
N GLY A 126 7.11 -19.00 -2.32
CA GLY A 126 6.61 -19.01 -0.94
C GLY A 126 6.70 -17.64 -0.23
N GLN A 127 6.70 -16.55 -1.00
CA GLN A 127 6.89 -15.19 -0.49
C GLN A 127 5.62 -14.34 -0.48
N GLY A 128 4.48 -14.92 -0.87
CA GLY A 128 3.19 -14.24 -0.86
C GLY A 128 2.82 -13.79 0.56
N ARG A 129 2.29 -12.57 0.70
CA ARG A 129 1.77 -12.05 1.97
C ARG A 129 0.39 -11.45 1.78
N SER A 130 -0.47 -11.70 2.73
CA SER A 130 -1.83 -11.18 2.82
C SER A 130 -1.96 -10.20 3.98
N TRP A 131 -2.54 -9.03 3.71
CA TRP A 131 -2.65 -7.92 4.64
C TRP A 131 -4.10 -7.57 4.88
N LEU A 132 -4.55 -7.67 6.13
CA LEU A 132 -5.87 -7.20 6.52
C LEU A 132 -5.84 -5.66 6.63
N TYR A 133 -6.61 -4.95 5.82
CA TYR A 133 -6.81 -3.51 5.97
C TYR A 133 -7.60 -3.21 7.25
N VAL A 134 -7.08 -2.31 8.09
CA VAL A 134 -7.73 -1.85 9.32
C VAL A 134 -7.47 -0.37 9.51
N GLN A 135 -8.54 0.42 9.68
CA GLN A 135 -8.43 1.84 10.05
C GLN A 135 -7.92 1.96 11.50
N ALA A 136 -6.66 2.35 11.68
CA ALA A 136 -5.91 2.25 12.93
C ALA A 136 -6.49 3.14 14.04
N MET A 137 -7.16 4.23 13.66
CA MET A 137 -7.72 5.22 14.56
C MET A 137 -9.24 5.10 14.74
N ALA A 138 -9.90 4.11 14.15
CA ALA A 138 -11.37 4.03 14.12
C ALA A 138 -11.96 3.13 15.21
N ALA A 139 -13.13 3.54 15.71
CA ALA A 139 -14.09 2.70 16.41
C ALA A 139 -15.51 2.96 15.89
N ASP A 140 -16.42 2.04 16.18
CA ASP A 140 -17.85 2.24 15.93
C ASP A 140 -18.52 3.13 16.98
N GLU A 141 -17.96 3.16 18.19
CA GLU A 141 -18.51 3.87 19.35
C GLU A 141 -17.79 5.19 19.61
N PRO A 142 -18.52 6.24 20.05
CA PRO A 142 -17.92 7.46 20.57
C PRO A 142 -17.23 7.22 21.91
N ALA A 143 -16.38 8.16 22.33
CA ALA A 143 -15.53 8.00 23.51
C ALA A 143 -16.33 7.74 24.80
N GLU A 144 -17.51 8.36 24.91
CA GLU A 144 -18.39 8.27 26.08
C GLU A 144 -18.98 6.86 26.30
N LEU A 145 -18.96 6.00 25.28
CA LEU A 145 -19.48 4.64 25.36
C LEU A 145 -18.38 3.58 25.53
N LEU A 146 -17.10 3.96 25.47
CA LEU A 146 -16.02 3.03 25.76
C LEU A 146 -15.80 2.95 27.26
N GLU A 147 -15.91 1.74 27.83
CA GLU A 147 -15.83 1.46 29.28
C GLU A 147 -14.54 1.92 29.97
N SER A 148 -13.54 2.39 29.22
CA SER A 148 -12.27 2.93 29.70
C SER A 148 -11.92 4.27 29.05
N ILE A 149 -12.85 5.22 29.05
CA ILE A 149 -12.63 6.55 28.44
C ILE A 149 -11.35 7.24 28.92
N ASP A 150 -10.97 7.06 30.20
CA ASP A 150 -9.75 7.64 30.77
C ASP A 150 -8.46 7.13 30.12
N SER A 151 -8.54 6.00 29.40
CA SER A 151 -7.41 5.37 28.72
C SER A 151 -7.37 5.64 27.22
N TYR A 152 -8.46 6.14 26.63
CA TYR A 152 -8.57 6.35 25.19
C TYR A 152 -8.90 7.80 24.87
N GLU A 153 -7.99 8.47 24.18
CA GLU A 153 -8.19 9.87 23.85
C GLU A 153 -8.87 10.00 22.48
N PRO A 154 -10.07 10.59 22.39
CA PRO A 154 -10.72 10.84 21.11
C PRO A 154 -9.98 11.91 20.32
N TYR A 155 -9.99 11.77 19.00
CA TYR A 155 -9.46 12.81 18.14
C TYR A 155 -10.50 13.92 18.00
N ARG A 156 -10.13 15.19 18.24
CA ARG A 156 -11.09 16.31 18.33
C ARG A 156 -10.88 17.37 17.26
N MET A 157 -11.99 17.97 16.85
CA MET A 157 -12.06 19.21 16.07
C MET A 157 -11.75 20.42 16.98
N GLN A 158 -11.55 21.60 16.39
CA GLN A 158 -11.28 22.84 17.13
C GLN A 158 -12.43 23.23 18.09
N ASP A 159 -13.67 22.88 17.77
CA ASP A 159 -14.84 23.10 18.63
C ASP A 159 -14.97 22.10 19.79
N GLY A 160 -14.01 21.17 19.92
CA GLY A 160 -13.97 20.12 20.92
C GLY A 160 -14.82 18.89 20.59
N SER A 161 -15.59 18.90 19.50
CA SER A 161 -16.33 17.71 19.06
C SER A 161 -15.37 16.60 18.62
N GLN A 162 -15.75 15.35 18.85
CA GLN A 162 -14.96 14.22 18.35
C GLN A 162 -15.07 14.17 16.82
N VAL A 163 -13.95 13.90 16.15
CA VAL A 163 -13.91 13.68 14.71
C VAL A 163 -14.72 12.42 14.39
N VAL A 164 -15.70 12.60 13.50
CA VAL A 164 -16.55 11.54 13.01
C VAL A 164 -16.51 11.56 11.48
N TRP A 165 -16.16 10.43 10.88
CA TRP A 165 -16.14 10.32 9.43
C TRP A 165 -17.55 10.11 8.90
N THR A 166 -17.95 10.93 7.91
CA THR A 166 -19.33 11.15 7.43
C THR A 166 -20.25 11.68 8.54
N LYS A 167 -20.44 13.00 8.57
CA LYS A 167 -21.21 13.70 9.63
C LYS A 167 -22.60 13.09 9.88
N ASP A 168 -23.27 12.68 8.80
CA ASP A 168 -24.66 12.21 8.89
C ASP A 168 -24.76 10.73 9.28
N LYS A 169 -23.89 9.88 8.74
CA LYS A 169 -23.94 8.43 9.00
C LYS A 169 -23.12 7.98 10.21
N ARG A 170 -22.24 8.85 10.72
CA ARG A 170 -21.32 8.57 11.82
C ARG A 170 -20.61 7.23 11.69
N CYS A 171 -19.97 7.05 10.55
CA CYS A 171 -19.48 5.75 10.13
C CYS A 171 -18.32 5.23 10.97
N LEU A 172 -17.49 6.13 11.47
CA LEU A 172 -16.45 5.82 12.44
C LEU A 172 -16.16 7.05 13.31
N PHE A 173 -15.78 6.78 14.55
CA PHE A 173 -15.25 7.76 15.49
C PHE A 173 -13.73 7.62 15.54
N ALA A 174 -13.02 8.74 15.47
CA ALA A 174 -11.56 8.76 15.43
C ALA A 174 -10.94 8.94 16.82
N TYR A 175 -9.82 8.27 17.06
CA TYR A 175 -9.04 8.27 18.31
C TYR A 175 -7.57 8.58 18.06
N GLN A 176 -6.90 9.10 19.07
CA GLN A 176 -5.46 9.30 19.06
C GLN A 176 -4.72 7.95 19.08
N LEU A 177 -3.60 7.89 18.36
CA LEU A 177 -2.75 6.69 18.27
C LEU A 177 -1.82 6.56 19.49
N ALA A 178 -2.40 6.50 20.68
CA ALA A 178 -1.70 6.35 21.96
C ALA A 178 -1.37 4.86 22.28
N PRO A 179 -0.44 4.57 23.22
CA PRO A 179 -0.11 3.19 23.60
C PRO A 179 -1.31 2.32 24.01
N ALA A 180 -2.22 2.85 24.82
CA ALA A 180 -3.41 2.12 25.25
C ALA A 180 -4.34 1.80 24.08
N TRP A 181 -4.42 2.70 23.09
CA TRP A 181 -5.15 2.45 21.85
C TRP A 181 -4.51 1.34 21.01
N ALA A 182 -3.17 1.33 20.90
CA ALA A 182 -2.44 0.24 20.24
C ALA A 182 -2.75 -1.13 20.88
N ASP A 183 -2.74 -1.21 22.21
CA ASP A 183 -3.07 -2.43 22.94
C ASP A 183 -4.50 -2.91 22.64
N ARG A 184 -5.47 -1.99 22.64
CA ARG A 184 -6.85 -2.29 22.26
C ARG A 184 -6.93 -2.83 20.83
N MET A 185 -6.31 -2.14 19.87
CA MET A 185 -6.36 -2.50 18.47
C MET A 185 -5.72 -3.87 18.21
N VAL A 186 -4.56 -4.16 18.81
CA VAL A 186 -3.94 -5.50 18.69
C VAL A 186 -4.83 -6.57 19.32
N LYS A 187 -5.36 -6.34 20.53
CA LYS A 187 -6.26 -7.30 21.20
C LYS A 187 -7.48 -7.64 20.36
N LEU A 188 -8.04 -6.65 19.66
CA LEU A 188 -9.21 -6.82 18.81
C LEU A 188 -8.86 -7.52 17.49
N TRP A 189 -7.86 -7.01 16.77
CA TRP A 189 -7.64 -7.35 15.36
C TRP A 189 -6.68 -8.51 15.13
N ALA A 190 -5.68 -8.71 15.98
CA ALA A 190 -4.66 -9.74 15.76
C ALA A 190 -5.21 -11.18 15.80
N PRO A 191 -6.05 -11.59 16.77
CA PRO A 191 -6.64 -12.94 16.77
C PRO A 191 -7.50 -13.19 15.52
N ALA A 192 -8.29 -12.18 15.14
CA ALA A 192 -9.15 -12.21 13.98
C ALA A 192 -8.33 -12.41 12.69
N ALA A 193 -7.32 -11.57 12.45
CA ALA A 193 -6.44 -11.68 11.30
C ALA A 193 -5.74 -13.05 11.23
N ALA A 194 -5.15 -13.51 12.35
CA ALA A 194 -4.48 -14.80 12.41
C ALA A 194 -5.45 -15.96 12.09
N SER A 195 -6.70 -15.91 12.58
CA SER A 195 -7.70 -16.97 12.36
C SER A 195 -8.09 -17.18 10.88
N LEU A 196 -7.98 -16.14 10.04
CA LEU A 196 -8.25 -16.21 8.60
C LEU A 196 -6.98 -16.40 7.77
N GLY A 197 -5.84 -16.61 8.43
CA GLY A 197 -4.56 -16.93 7.80
C GLY A 197 -3.87 -15.72 7.13
N PHE A 198 -4.13 -14.50 7.63
CA PHE A 198 -3.40 -13.31 7.23
C PHE A 198 -1.95 -13.34 7.72
N ASP A 199 -1.04 -12.72 6.97
CA ASP A 199 0.37 -12.59 7.34
C ASP A 199 0.66 -11.33 8.13
N GLY A 200 -0.22 -10.33 8.04
CA GLY A 200 -0.08 -9.08 8.78
C GLY A 200 -1.29 -8.15 8.66
N ILE A 201 -1.15 -6.99 9.31
CA ILE A 201 -2.16 -5.93 9.30
C ILE A 201 -1.61 -4.74 8.52
N HIS A 202 -2.40 -4.25 7.57
CA HIS A 202 -2.21 -2.94 6.96
C HIS A 202 -3.02 -1.94 7.77
N TRP A 203 -2.34 -1.18 8.61
CA TRP A 203 -2.95 -0.10 9.37
C TRP A 203 -3.16 1.11 8.46
N ASP A 204 -4.38 1.63 8.43
CA ASP A 204 -4.71 2.85 7.70
C ASP A 204 -4.95 4.02 8.66
N GLN A 205 -4.89 5.24 8.14
CA GLN A 205 -5.22 6.47 8.86
C GLN A 205 -5.82 7.48 7.89
N LEU A 206 -6.44 8.54 8.42
CA LEU A 206 -7.16 9.51 7.59
C LEU A 206 -6.33 10.76 7.22
N GLY A 207 -5.05 10.81 7.62
CA GLY A 207 -4.20 11.97 7.47
C GLY A 207 -4.57 13.08 8.48
N ARG A 208 -4.49 14.32 8.00
CA ARG A 208 -4.84 15.51 8.77
C ARG A 208 -6.34 15.76 8.67
N VAL A 209 -7.11 15.21 9.62
CA VAL A 209 -8.58 15.33 9.62
C VAL A 209 -9.14 16.38 10.59
N SER A 210 -8.28 17.13 11.26
CA SER A 210 -8.66 18.27 12.10
C SER A 210 -7.94 19.51 11.61
N ASP A 211 -8.60 20.68 11.70
CA ASP A 211 -7.96 21.98 11.45
C ASP A 211 -7.12 22.44 12.66
N ASP A 212 -7.21 21.74 13.80
CA ASP A 212 -6.40 22.01 14.98
C ASP A 212 -4.98 21.44 14.81
N ALA A 213 -4.00 22.36 14.70
CA ALA A 213 -2.59 22.01 14.54
C ALA A 213 -2.03 21.21 15.73
N ALA A 214 -2.48 21.46 16.96
CA ALA A 214 -2.03 20.72 18.14
C ALA A 214 -2.54 19.28 18.11
N GLN A 215 -3.78 19.09 17.68
CA GLN A 215 -4.39 17.78 17.47
C GLN A 215 -3.61 16.99 16.39
N ASN A 216 -3.29 17.62 15.25
CA ASN A 216 -2.47 17.00 14.20
C ASN A 216 -1.05 16.66 14.68
N ALA A 217 -0.37 17.57 15.39
CA ALA A 217 0.97 17.32 15.92
C ALA A 217 0.98 16.14 16.92
N LYS A 218 -0.06 16.06 17.75
CA LYS A 218 -0.24 14.94 18.68
C LYS A 218 -0.46 13.61 17.96
N LEU A 219 -1.33 13.58 16.95
CA LEU A 219 -1.54 12.37 16.16
C LEU A 219 -0.25 11.93 15.46
N ALA A 220 0.46 12.87 14.82
CA ALA A 220 1.73 12.60 14.13
C ALA A 220 2.79 11.99 15.05
N SER A 221 2.96 12.55 16.25
CA SER A 221 3.91 12.03 17.24
C SER A 221 3.49 10.70 17.86
N GLY A 222 2.18 10.42 17.93
CA GLY A 222 1.64 9.14 18.40
C GLY A 222 1.88 7.95 17.46
N ILE A 223 1.95 8.18 16.14
CA ILE A 223 2.08 7.11 15.12
C ILE A 223 3.27 6.17 15.41
N GLY A 224 4.45 6.73 15.70
CA GLY A 224 5.63 5.90 15.98
C GLY A 224 5.45 5.02 17.21
N THR A 225 4.94 5.60 18.31
CA THR A 225 4.66 4.86 19.55
C THR A 225 3.60 3.79 19.35
N PHE A 226 2.51 4.09 18.63
CA PHE A 226 1.49 3.10 18.28
C PHE A 226 2.11 1.92 17.54
N LEU A 227 2.88 2.20 16.48
CA LEU A 227 3.47 1.17 15.63
C LEU A 227 4.51 0.32 16.36
N GLU A 228 5.37 0.92 17.17
CA GLU A 228 6.35 0.17 17.98
C GLU A 228 5.66 -0.76 18.99
N ARG A 229 4.60 -0.28 19.63
CA ARG A 229 3.81 -1.05 20.58
C ARG A 229 3.05 -2.18 19.89
N SER A 230 2.30 -1.87 18.83
CA SER A 230 1.51 -2.85 18.10
C SER A 230 2.39 -3.90 17.43
N GLY A 231 3.47 -3.48 16.78
CA GLY A 231 4.39 -4.36 16.06
C GLY A 231 5.09 -5.37 16.95
N ARG A 232 5.45 -4.96 18.18
CA ARG A 232 6.02 -5.88 19.18
C ARG A 232 5.05 -7.00 19.52
N GLU A 233 3.80 -6.65 19.84
CA GLU A 233 2.81 -7.64 20.26
C GLU A 233 2.29 -8.49 19.11
N LEU A 234 2.09 -7.91 17.91
CA LEU A 234 1.75 -8.66 16.70
C LEU A 234 2.80 -9.74 16.40
N ARG A 235 4.08 -9.38 16.40
CA ARG A 235 5.15 -10.34 16.13
C ARG A 235 5.29 -11.39 17.22
N ARG A 236 5.29 -10.97 18.49
CA ARG A 236 5.58 -11.86 19.62
C ARG A 236 4.43 -12.83 19.90
N ALA A 237 3.20 -12.35 19.92
CA ALA A 237 2.05 -13.14 20.35
C ALA A 237 1.34 -13.85 19.18
N TRP A 238 1.41 -13.29 17.97
CA TRP A 238 0.61 -13.74 16.83
C TRP A 238 1.42 -14.12 15.59
N GLY A 239 2.73 -13.85 15.57
CA GLY A 239 3.56 -14.03 14.38
C GLY A 239 3.14 -13.13 13.21
N LEU A 240 2.35 -12.08 13.48
CA LEU A 240 1.83 -11.17 12.47
C LEU A 240 2.79 -10.01 12.22
N LYS A 241 2.78 -9.56 10.97
CA LYS A 241 3.53 -8.41 10.48
C LYS A 241 2.66 -7.15 10.47
N GLN A 242 3.26 -6.00 10.19
CA GLN A 242 2.49 -4.78 9.95
C GLN A 242 3.12 -3.84 8.92
N THR A 243 2.26 -3.06 8.27
CA THR A 243 2.60 -1.83 7.55
C THR A 243 1.60 -0.74 7.95
N PHE A 244 1.82 0.51 7.52
CA PHE A 244 1.01 1.66 7.88
C PHE A 244 0.87 2.62 6.70
N ASN A 245 -0.33 3.14 6.46
CA ASN A 245 -0.57 4.17 5.44
C ASN A 245 -0.20 5.56 5.96
N PHE A 246 0.92 6.09 5.50
CA PHE A 246 1.31 7.47 5.75
C PHE A 246 0.69 8.38 4.67
N VAL A 247 -0.60 8.70 4.82
CA VAL A 247 -1.33 9.65 3.96
C VAL A 247 -0.53 10.95 3.83
N ASP A 248 -0.13 11.30 2.61
CA ASP A 248 0.74 12.43 2.28
C ASP A 248 2.06 12.49 3.09
N GLY A 249 2.55 11.32 3.52
CA GLY A 249 3.74 11.20 4.38
C GLY A 249 3.51 11.65 5.83
N PHE A 250 2.26 11.90 6.23
CA PHE A 250 1.94 12.36 7.57
C PHE A 250 2.36 11.35 8.65
N GLY A 251 3.17 11.82 9.61
CA GLY A 251 3.72 10.98 10.68
C GLY A 251 4.85 10.04 10.26
N TRP A 252 5.31 10.10 9.01
CA TRP A 252 6.44 9.30 8.55
C TRP A 252 7.73 9.71 9.26
N HIS A 253 8.52 8.71 9.66
CA HIS A 253 9.89 8.92 10.10
C HIS A 253 10.79 7.74 9.65
N PRO A 254 12.01 7.97 9.16
CA PRO A 254 12.87 6.90 8.64
C PRO A 254 13.19 5.78 9.65
N SER A 255 13.21 6.08 10.96
CA SER A 255 13.46 5.07 12.00
C SER A 255 12.41 3.95 12.04
N LEU A 256 11.22 4.17 11.47
CA LEU A 256 10.16 3.14 11.42
C LEU A 256 10.51 1.99 10.46
N TYR A 257 11.39 2.24 9.49
CA TYR A 257 11.80 1.26 8.50
C TYR A 257 13.29 0.89 8.58
N GLN A 258 14.13 1.78 9.12
CA GLN A 258 15.55 1.51 9.29
C GLN A 258 15.81 0.47 10.38
N VAL A 259 16.47 -0.63 10.01
CA VAL A 259 16.92 -1.66 10.94
C VAL A 259 18.21 -1.18 11.61
N VAL A 260 18.10 -0.58 12.80
CA VAL A 260 19.26 -0.36 13.68
C VAL A 260 19.24 -1.45 14.77
N GLY A 261 19.93 -2.57 14.50
CA GLY A 261 20.15 -3.65 15.48
C GLY A 261 19.18 -4.84 15.38
N ALA A 262 19.11 -5.63 16.46
CA ALA A 262 18.41 -6.92 16.51
C ALA A 262 16.86 -6.83 16.54
N GLY A 263 16.28 -5.63 16.56
CA GLY A 263 14.84 -5.40 16.77
C GLY A 263 13.94 -5.54 15.53
N GLY A 264 14.51 -5.68 14.33
CA GLY A 264 13.77 -5.64 13.07
C GLY A 264 13.15 -4.26 12.76
N SER A 265 12.57 -4.09 11.58
CA SER A 265 11.85 -2.86 11.23
C SER A 265 10.50 -2.78 11.97
N VAL A 266 10.02 -1.57 12.26
CA VAL A 266 8.72 -1.36 12.90
C VAL A 266 7.60 -1.62 11.90
N VAL A 267 7.75 -1.15 10.67
CA VAL A 267 6.92 -1.50 9.52
C VAL A 267 7.70 -2.35 8.52
N GLU A 268 7.02 -3.26 7.83
CA GLU A 268 7.65 -4.16 6.85
C GLU A 268 8.06 -3.45 5.56
N PHE A 269 7.33 -2.39 5.22
CA PHE A 269 7.63 -1.45 4.16
C PHE A 269 6.87 -0.15 4.42
N PRO A 270 7.40 1.01 3.99
CA PRO A 270 6.65 2.25 3.95
C PRO A 270 5.52 2.15 2.92
N TYR A 271 4.32 2.60 3.28
CA TYR A 271 3.21 2.77 2.35
C TYR A 271 2.74 4.23 2.42
N TRP A 272 2.68 4.93 1.29
CA TRP A 272 2.19 6.31 1.24
C TRP A 272 1.07 6.43 0.21
N GLU A 273 -0.10 6.86 0.67
CA GLU A 273 -1.16 7.38 -0.17
C GLU A 273 -0.95 8.88 -0.41
N CYS A 274 -0.61 9.26 -1.65
CA CYS A 274 -0.31 10.64 -2.01
C CYS A 274 -1.50 11.30 -2.71
N TRP A 275 -1.96 12.42 -2.18
CA TRP A 275 -3.10 13.19 -2.67
C TRP A 275 -2.72 14.42 -3.50
N SER A 276 -1.42 14.67 -3.70
CA SER A 276 -0.91 15.81 -4.47
C SER A 276 0.38 15.50 -5.24
N ASP A 277 0.70 16.33 -6.22
CA ASP A 277 1.99 16.25 -6.93
C ASP A 277 3.18 16.50 -6.00
N ALA A 278 3.02 17.38 -5.01
CA ALA A 278 4.07 17.68 -4.04
C ALA A 278 4.40 16.46 -3.18
N THR A 279 3.39 15.74 -2.69
CA THR A 279 3.58 14.55 -1.84
C THR A 279 4.07 13.35 -2.65
N GLU A 280 3.61 13.19 -3.89
CA GLU A 280 4.20 12.23 -4.83
C GLU A 280 5.69 12.53 -5.08
N TRP A 281 6.06 13.79 -5.32
CA TRP A 281 7.46 14.17 -5.54
C TRP A 281 8.32 13.85 -4.31
N ILE A 282 7.87 14.22 -3.11
CA ILE A 282 8.56 13.91 -1.85
C ILE A 282 8.75 12.41 -1.68
N PHE A 283 7.70 11.61 -1.91
CA PHE A 283 7.78 10.15 -1.84
C PHE A 283 8.93 9.62 -2.70
N TRP A 284 8.95 10.01 -3.98
CA TRP A 284 9.98 9.53 -4.90
C TRP A 284 11.37 10.07 -4.57
N SER A 285 11.50 11.25 -3.96
CA SER A 285 12.78 11.76 -3.48
C SER A 285 13.32 10.96 -2.29
N LEU A 286 12.45 10.47 -1.41
CA LEU A 286 12.83 9.68 -0.23
C LEU A 286 13.06 8.20 -0.53
N PHE A 287 12.28 7.62 -1.45
CA PHE A 287 12.26 6.19 -1.75
C PHE A 287 12.78 5.85 -3.14
N ASN A 288 13.80 6.58 -3.61
CA ASN A 288 14.50 6.25 -4.84
C ASN A 288 15.56 5.18 -4.59
N PHE A 289 15.12 3.94 -4.41
CA PHE A 289 16.05 2.83 -4.21
C PHE A 289 16.76 2.49 -5.52
N SER A 290 18.08 2.31 -5.47
CA SER A 290 18.85 1.79 -6.59
C SER A 290 19.47 0.44 -6.23
N SER A 291 19.54 -0.47 -7.20
CA SER A 291 20.22 -1.75 -7.03
C SER A 291 21.75 -1.65 -7.06
N GLN A 292 22.31 -0.46 -7.30
CA GLN A 292 23.75 -0.24 -7.53
C GLN A 292 24.50 0.44 -6.37
N GLY A 293 23.91 0.50 -5.17
CA GLY A 293 24.62 1.01 -3.99
C GLY A 293 25.75 0.08 -3.54
N GLU A 294 26.93 0.20 -4.14
CA GLU A 294 28.15 -0.43 -3.65
C GLU A 294 28.46 0.10 -2.24
N GLY A 295 28.41 -0.78 -1.25
CA GLY A 295 29.02 -0.52 0.07
C GLY A 295 28.08 -0.04 1.18
N HIS A 296 26.80 0.21 0.93
CA HIS A 296 25.85 0.49 2.01
C HIS A 296 24.75 -0.57 2.07
N ARG A 297 24.66 -1.22 3.23
CA ARG A 297 23.63 -2.18 3.65
C ARG A 297 22.23 -1.55 3.73
N HIS A 298 21.89 -0.62 2.84
CA HIS A 298 20.50 -0.29 2.55
C HIS A 298 19.90 -1.54 1.93
N ALA A 299 19.41 -2.41 2.80
CA ALA A 299 18.72 -3.62 2.45
C ALA A 299 17.59 -3.24 1.50
N LEU A 300 17.82 -3.42 0.18
CA LEU A 300 16.86 -3.50 -0.92
C LEU A 300 15.48 -3.02 -0.48
N GLY A 301 15.40 -1.69 -0.34
CA GLY A 301 14.24 -1.05 0.24
C GLY A 301 13.05 -1.27 -0.66
N HIS A 302 11.91 -1.58 -0.07
CA HIS A 302 10.65 -1.69 -0.76
C HIS A 302 9.73 -0.66 -0.12
N ALA A 303 9.18 0.25 -0.93
CA ALA A 303 8.13 1.17 -0.54
C ALA A 303 6.96 1.05 -1.51
N VAL A 304 5.76 1.27 -0.99
CA VAL A 304 4.51 1.23 -1.75
C VAL A 304 3.96 2.64 -1.85
N PHE A 305 3.68 3.03 -3.09
CA PHE A 305 3.03 4.27 -3.45
C PHE A 305 1.59 3.99 -3.85
N ALA A 306 0.65 4.79 -3.38
CA ALA A 306 -0.73 4.80 -3.86
C ALA A 306 -1.10 6.22 -4.28
N ARG A 307 -1.67 6.34 -5.48
CA ARG A 307 -2.32 7.57 -5.98
C ARG A 307 -3.25 7.20 -7.11
N TYR A 308 -4.45 7.75 -7.10
CA TYR A 308 -5.50 7.26 -7.97
C TYR A 308 -5.44 7.92 -9.35
N PRO A 309 -5.68 7.15 -10.44
CA PRO A 309 -5.51 7.66 -11.80
C PRO A 309 -6.67 8.51 -12.29
N ASP A 310 -7.79 8.62 -11.57
CA ASP A 310 -8.90 9.50 -11.98
C ASP A 310 -8.41 10.96 -12.15
N PRO A 311 -8.53 11.57 -13.34
CA PRO A 311 -8.06 12.93 -13.60
C PRO A 311 -8.71 14.01 -12.73
N SER A 312 -9.89 13.74 -12.17
CA SER A 312 -10.59 14.63 -11.25
C SER A 312 -10.22 14.44 -9.78
N CYS A 313 -9.39 13.45 -9.47
CA CYS A 313 -8.91 13.20 -8.11
C CYS A 313 -7.54 13.81 -7.85
N CYS A 314 -7.25 14.03 -6.57
CA CYS A 314 -5.89 13.89 -6.04
C CYS A 314 -4.88 14.87 -6.67
N GLY A 315 -5.34 16.06 -7.09
CA GLY A 315 -4.50 17.05 -7.76
C GLY A 315 -3.88 16.58 -9.08
N ASN A 316 -4.49 15.61 -9.77
CA ASN A 316 -4.03 15.21 -11.09
C ASN A 316 -4.16 16.38 -12.10
N PRO A 317 -3.26 16.49 -13.09
CA PRO A 317 -3.33 17.58 -14.08
C PRO A 317 -4.64 17.58 -14.86
N ALA A 318 -5.23 18.77 -15.07
CA ALA A 318 -6.44 18.91 -15.86
C ALA A 318 -6.23 18.39 -17.29
N GLY A 319 -7.15 17.55 -17.77
CA GLY A 319 -7.08 16.94 -19.10
C GLY A 319 -6.15 15.73 -19.21
N ALA A 320 -5.48 15.32 -18.13
CA ALA A 320 -4.74 14.07 -18.12
C ALA A 320 -5.67 12.87 -18.36
N LEU A 321 -5.16 11.82 -19.03
CA LEU A 321 -5.86 10.56 -19.18
C LEU A 321 -5.49 9.62 -18.03
N ALA A 322 -6.47 8.89 -17.51
CA ALA A 322 -6.24 7.96 -16.39
C ALA A 322 -5.19 6.90 -16.73
N ASP A 323 -5.24 6.38 -17.95
CA ASP A 323 -4.35 5.31 -18.42
C ASP A 323 -2.91 5.81 -18.54
N ASP A 324 -2.71 7.05 -19.01
CA ASP A 324 -1.39 7.69 -19.09
C ASP A 324 -0.79 7.91 -17.68
N LEU A 325 -1.60 8.40 -16.74
CA LEU A 325 -1.19 8.61 -15.34
C LEU A 325 -0.81 7.27 -14.68
N MET A 326 -1.64 6.25 -14.86
CA MET A 326 -1.39 4.91 -14.34
C MET A 326 -0.08 4.34 -14.90
N TRP A 327 0.10 4.42 -16.22
CA TRP A 327 1.28 3.91 -16.90
C TRP A 327 2.56 4.61 -16.44
N ALA A 328 2.55 5.94 -16.40
CA ALA A 328 3.71 6.73 -15.96
C ALA A 328 4.13 6.39 -14.52
N ARG A 329 3.16 6.26 -13.61
CA ARG A 329 3.41 5.89 -12.20
C ARG A 329 3.89 4.45 -12.05
N TRP A 330 3.34 3.51 -12.82
CA TRP A 330 3.78 2.12 -12.82
C TRP A 330 5.24 2.00 -13.27
N MET A 331 5.59 2.65 -14.38
CA MET A 331 6.96 2.70 -14.89
C MET A 331 7.92 3.37 -13.90
N ARG A 332 7.48 4.45 -13.24
CA ARG A 332 8.29 5.14 -12.24
C ARG A 332 8.55 4.25 -11.02
N ALA A 333 7.53 3.61 -10.48
CA ALA A 333 7.66 2.68 -9.36
C ALA A 333 8.64 1.54 -9.68
N ALA A 334 8.47 0.94 -10.85
CA ALA A 334 9.39 -0.05 -11.40
C ALA A 334 10.84 0.43 -11.44
N SER A 335 11.08 1.67 -11.91
CA SER A 335 12.44 2.23 -12.00
C SER A 335 13.08 2.57 -10.65
N ALA A 336 12.27 2.78 -9.61
CA ALA A 336 12.71 3.14 -8.26
C ALA A 336 12.72 1.95 -7.29
N CYS A 337 12.58 0.72 -7.81
CA CYS A 337 12.37 -0.50 -7.03
C CYS A 337 11.21 -0.44 -6.01
N GLY A 338 10.27 0.47 -6.24
CA GLY A 338 9.05 0.62 -5.45
C GLY A 338 7.89 -0.13 -6.08
N SER A 339 6.76 -0.16 -5.40
CA SER A 339 5.51 -0.65 -5.98
C SER A 339 4.49 0.47 -6.07
N TYR A 340 3.71 0.47 -7.15
CA TYR A 340 2.54 1.31 -7.28
C TYR A 340 1.29 0.45 -7.06
N LEU A 341 0.57 0.69 -5.96
CA LEU A 341 -0.71 0.04 -5.72
C LEU A 341 -1.76 0.63 -6.67
N VAL A 342 -2.04 -0.11 -7.73
CA VAL A 342 -3.12 0.22 -8.67
C VAL A 342 -3.86 -1.01 -9.18
N LEU A 343 -3.30 -2.22 -9.03
CA LEU A 343 -3.86 -3.45 -9.59
C LEU A 343 -4.44 -4.37 -8.51
N GLY A 344 -5.54 -5.04 -8.83
CA GLY A 344 -6.20 -5.93 -7.89
C GLY A 344 -7.31 -6.76 -8.53
N ASP A 345 -7.91 -7.62 -7.71
CA ASP A 345 -9.07 -8.46 -8.07
C ASP A 345 -8.92 -9.24 -9.40
N GLY A 346 -7.68 -9.61 -9.77
CA GLY A 346 -7.34 -10.39 -10.97
C GLY A 346 -7.01 -9.53 -12.19
N ASP A 347 -7.94 -8.70 -12.63
CA ASP A 347 -7.83 -7.87 -13.84
C ASP A 347 -8.44 -6.47 -13.66
N SER A 348 -8.53 -5.98 -12.42
CA SER A 348 -9.06 -4.66 -12.11
C SER A 348 -7.96 -3.68 -11.72
N ARG A 349 -8.26 -2.40 -11.90
CA ARG A 349 -7.45 -1.27 -11.46
C ARG A 349 -8.23 -0.30 -10.58
N LEU A 350 -7.51 0.37 -9.68
CA LEU A 350 -8.09 1.46 -8.91
C LEU A 350 -8.47 2.63 -9.82
N VAL A 351 -9.58 3.27 -9.47
CA VAL A 351 -10.02 4.54 -10.09
C VAL A 351 -9.86 5.67 -9.07
N ARG A 352 -10.27 5.43 -7.82
CA ARG A 352 -10.26 6.33 -6.66
C ARG A 352 -9.91 5.57 -5.38
N GLU A 353 -9.94 6.26 -4.24
CA GLU A 353 -9.64 5.75 -2.90
C GLU A 353 -10.59 4.67 -2.40
N TYR A 354 -11.82 4.65 -2.90
CA TYR A 354 -12.74 3.55 -2.61
C TYR A 354 -12.46 2.37 -3.55
N PHE A 355 -11.60 1.44 -3.11
CA PHE A 355 -11.09 0.34 -3.94
C PHE A 355 -12.15 -0.54 -4.62
N PRO A 356 -13.30 -0.83 -4.00
CA PRO A 356 -14.36 -1.60 -4.65
C PRO A 356 -14.99 -0.86 -5.85
N GLY A 357 -14.83 0.46 -5.93
CA GLY A 357 -15.13 1.27 -7.13
C GLY A 357 -14.03 1.16 -8.20
N SER A 358 -13.44 -0.02 -8.36
CA SER A 358 -12.40 -0.30 -9.35
C SER A 358 -13.00 -0.51 -10.75
N ALA A 359 -12.16 -0.35 -11.78
CA ALA A 359 -12.50 -0.59 -13.17
C ALA A 359 -11.71 -1.78 -13.71
N ARG A 360 -12.27 -2.53 -14.64
CA ARG A 360 -11.54 -3.59 -15.33
C ARG A 360 -10.47 -2.98 -16.24
N LEU A 361 -9.29 -3.59 -16.28
CA LEU A 361 -8.26 -3.27 -17.28
C LEU A 361 -8.75 -3.64 -18.68
N SER A 362 -8.55 -2.74 -19.63
CA SER A 362 -8.59 -3.07 -21.05
C SER A 362 -7.44 -3.99 -21.44
N ASP A 363 -7.58 -4.68 -22.56
CA ASP A 363 -6.53 -5.56 -23.09
C ASP A 363 -5.24 -4.77 -23.38
N PHE A 364 -5.37 -3.53 -23.84
CA PHE A 364 -4.25 -2.63 -24.09
C PHE A 364 -3.52 -2.26 -22.79
N GLU A 365 -4.24 -1.78 -21.77
CA GLU A 365 -3.64 -1.44 -20.47
C GLU A 365 -2.95 -2.64 -19.84
N ARG A 366 -3.60 -3.81 -19.88
CA ARG A 366 -3.05 -5.07 -19.40
C ARG A 366 -1.73 -5.42 -20.10
N ALA A 367 -1.71 -5.39 -21.43
CA ALA A 367 -0.51 -5.70 -22.21
C ALA A 367 0.63 -4.72 -21.94
N ALA A 368 0.33 -3.42 -21.80
CA ALA A 368 1.31 -2.40 -21.46
C ALA A 368 1.93 -2.69 -20.08
N MET A 369 1.09 -2.85 -19.05
CA MET A 369 1.51 -3.11 -17.67
C MET A 369 2.37 -4.37 -17.55
N MET A 370 2.00 -5.46 -18.23
CA MET A 370 2.78 -6.70 -18.27
C MET A 370 4.16 -6.51 -18.93
N THR A 371 4.23 -5.68 -19.97
CA THR A 371 5.48 -5.37 -20.65
C THR A 371 6.43 -4.60 -19.71
N ALA A 372 5.91 -3.61 -18.99
CA ALA A 372 6.67 -2.87 -17.98
C ALA A 372 7.25 -3.76 -16.89
N SER A 373 6.44 -4.67 -16.33
CA SER A 373 6.85 -5.57 -15.24
C SER A 373 7.98 -6.52 -15.65
N ARG A 374 8.05 -6.89 -16.93
CA ARG A 374 9.14 -7.73 -17.47
C ARG A 374 10.43 -6.95 -17.67
N SER A 375 10.34 -5.68 -18.04
CA SER A 375 11.51 -4.81 -18.21
C SER A 375 12.10 -4.36 -16.87
N SER A 376 11.28 -4.20 -15.83
CA SER A 376 11.71 -3.67 -14.53
C SER A 376 12.59 -4.64 -13.73
N SER A 377 12.40 -5.95 -13.88
CA SER A 377 13.19 -6.96 -13.16
C SER A 377 14.68 -6.94 -13.52
N ALA A 378 15.05 -6.37 -14.67
CA ALA A 378 16.42 -6.19 -15.09
C ALA A 378 17.01 -4.80 -14.74
N HIS A 379 16.20 -3.83 -14.31
CA HIS A 379 16.50 -2.39 -14.47
C HIS A 379 16.32 -1.51 -13.22
N CYS A 380 16.32 -2.09 -12.02
CA CYS A 380 16.48 -1.35 -10.77
C CYS A 380 17.78 -0.49 -10.66
N ALA A 381 18.57 -0.39 -11.74
CA ALA A 381 19.89 0.21 -11.77
C ALA A 381 19.89 1.71 -12.12
N GLN A 382 18.89 2.25 -12.84
CA GLN A 382 18.87 3.66 -13.24
C GLN A 382 17.44 4.23 -13.23
N PRO A 383 17.12 5.16 -12.33
CA PRO A 383 15.80 5.77 -12.29
C PRO A 383 15.53 6.54 -13.59
N VAL A 384 14.40 6.25 -14.24
CA VAL A 384 13.94 7.05 -15.37
C VAL A 384 13.35 8.33 -14.78
N LEU A 385 14.17 9.37 -14.66
CA LEU A 385 13.66 10.72 -14.43
C LEU A 385 12.92 11.13 -15.70
N ALA A 386 11.59 10.97 -15.70
CA ALA A 386 10.77 11.52 -16.76
C ALA A 386 11.05 13.04 -16.85
N SER A 387 11.55 13.48 -17.99
CA SER A 387 12.06 14.85 -18.22
C SER A 387 11.03 15.97 -17.97
N LYS A 388 9.75 15.62 -17.81
CA LYS A 388 8.64 16.54 -17.56
C LYS A 388 8.34 16.80 -16.07
N TYR A 389 8.91 16.03 -15.14
CA TYR A 389 8.77 16.34 -13.70
C TYR A 389 9.92 17.25 -13.26
N GLN A 390 9.95 18.47 -13.79
CA GLN A 390 10.76 19.53 -13.17
C GLN A 390 10.18 19.81 -11.79
N ASN A 391 11.07 20.05 -10.82
CA ASN A 391 10.69 20.36 -9.45
C ASN A 391 9.60 21.46 -9.44
N PRO A 392 8.38 21.19 -8.94
CA PRO A 392 7.31 22.19 -8.97
C PRO A 392 7.67 23.43 -8.16
N PHE A 393 8.58 23.33 -7.19
CA PHE A 393 9.10 24.45 -6.40
C PHE A 393 10.04 25.37 -7.18
N LEU A 394 10.56 24.95 -8.35
CA LEU A 394 11.42 25.80 -9.18
C LEU A 394 10.65 26.59 -10.25
N VAL A 395 9.41 26.22 -10.56
CA VAL A 395 8.61 26.90 -11.61
C VAL A 395 7.91 28.16 -11.06
N ALA A 396 7.69 28.25 -9.75
CA ALA A 396 7.04 29.40 -9.12
C ALA A 396 7.89 30.70 -9.08
N GLY A 397 9.16 30.66 -9.52
CA GLY A 397 10.07 31.80 -9.45
C GLY A 397 10.23 32.64 -10.73
N SER A 398 9.51 32.34 -11.82
CA SER A 398 9.82 32.91 -13.15
C SER A 398 8.64 33.59 -13.88
N LEU A 399 7.62 34.08 -13.18
CA LEU A 399 6.54 34.88 -13.79
C LEU A 399 6.64 36.37 -13.41
N ASP A 400 7.44 37.06 -14.23
CA ASP A 400 7.35 38.42 -14.77
C ASP A 400 6.89 39.60 -13.86
N GLN A 401 7.86 40.46 -13.53
CA GLN A 401 7.67 41.92 -13.56
C GLN A 401 7.53 42.37 -15.03
N ARG A 402 6.31 42.34 -15.59
CA ARG A 402 5.99 43.13 -16.80
C ARG A 402 4.60 43.73 -16.74
N GLY A 403 4.61 45.06 -16.66
CA GLY A 403 3.79 45.92 -17.52
C GLY A 403 2.28 45.87 -17.32
N SER A 404 1.79 46.76 -16.46
CA SER A 404 0.41 47.23 -16.47
C SER A 404 0.09 47.95 -17.79
N VAL A 405 -0.94 47.50 -18.50
CA VAL A 405 -1.76 48.36 -19.37
C VAL A 405 -3.22 47.99 -19.14
N ALA A 406 -4.02 49.00 -18.81
CA ALA A 406 -5.46 48.96 -18.62
C ALA A 406 -6.19 48.73 -19.96
N ASP A 407 -7.35 48.06 -19.94
CA ASP A 407 -8.64 48.71 -20.17
C ASP A 407 -9.84 47.75 -20.28
N SER A 408 -10.96 48.28 -19.77
CA SER A 408 -12.38 48.11 -20.12
C SER A 408 -13.10 46.76 -19.96
N GLU A 409 -13.95 46.74 -18.92
CA GLU A 409 -15.40 46.47 -18.93
C GLU A 409 -16.03 45.80 -20.17
N THR A 410 -16.74 44.69 -19.94
CA THR A 410 -18.18 44.61 -20.23
C THR A 410 -18.83 43.42 -19.52
N ALA A 411 -19.89 43.72 -18.77
CA ALA A 411 -20.73 42.78 -18.07
C ALA A 411 -21.79 42.18 -18.99
N ALA A 412 -22.06 40.87 -18.86
CA ALA A 412 -23.30 40.26 -19.31
C ALA A 412 -23.75 39.17 -18.33
N ASN A 413 -24.85 39.49 -17.64
CA ASN A 413 -25.64 38.63 -16.78
C ASN A 413 -26.28 37.50 -17.60
N THR A 414 -26.07 36.25 -17.18
CA THR A 414 -26.98 35.15 -17.53
C THR A 414 -27.10 34.20 -16.34
N THR A 415 -28.23 34.32 -15.64
CA THR A 415 -28.68 33.38 -14.61
C THR A 415 -29.20 32.11 -15.27
N ASN A 416 -28.56 30.97 -15.04
CA ASN A 416 -29.10 29.67 -15.37
C ASN A 416 -29.10 28.79 -14.11
N THR A 417 -30.29 28.58 -13.56
CA THR A 417 -30.58 27.69 -12.45
C THR A 417 -30.42 26.23 -12.91
N GLN A 418 -29.35 25.57 -12.47
CA GLN A 418 -29.23 24.12 -12.49
C GLN A 418 -29.10 23.57 -11.07
N SER A 419 -29.81 22.48 -10.86
CA SER A 419 -30.02 21.74 -9.62
C SER A 419 -28.69 21.19 -9.08
N ASN A 420 -28.35 21.59 -7.86
CA ASN A 420 -27.16 21.12 -7.14
C ASN A 420 -27.35 19.68 -6.65
N THR A 421 -26.66 18.73 -7.29
CA THR A 421 -26.15 17.52 -6.62
C THR A 421 -24.81 17.88 -6.00
N LEU A 422 -24.77 18.03 -4.68
CA LEU A 422 -23.56 18.35 -3.91
C LEU A 422 -22.55 17.17 -3.97
N LEU A 423 -21.60 17.25 -4.91
CA LEU A 423 -20.32 16.58 -4.82
C LEU A 423 -19.40 17.46 -3.97
N PHE A 424 -19.09 17.01 -2.75
CA PHE A 424 -18.13 17.69 -1.88
C PHE A 424 -16.71 17.48 -2.44
N SER A 425 -16.14 18.53 -3.03
CA SER A 425 -14.70 18.64 -3.30
C SER A 425 -14.09 19.55 -2.24
N PHE A 426 -13.30 18.98 -1.33
CA PHE A 426 -12.50 19.76 -0.37
C PHE A 426 -11.29 20.37 -1.07
N TRP A 427 -11.17 21.69 -1.01
CA TRP A 427 -9.97 22.44 -1.40
C TRP A 427 -9.27 22.91 -0.13
N PHE A 428 -8.00 22.55 0.07
CA PHE A 428 -7.16 23.03 1.18
C PHE A 428 -5.94 23.79 0.64
N PHE A 429 -5.67 24.96 1.22
CA PHE A 429 -4.46 25.74 1.02
C PHE A 429 -3.33 25.21 1.92
N PHE A 430 -2.15 24.98 1.35
CA PHE A 430 -0.94 24.58 2.08
C PHE A 430 -0.08 25.80 2.46
N PHE A 431 0.25 25.93 3.74
CA PHE A 431 1.48 26.58 4.18
C PHE A 431 2.45 25.48 4.65
N VAL A 432 3.58 25.34 3.95
CA VAL A 432 4.69 24.49 4.37
C VAL A 432 5.71 25.38 5.08
N PHE A 433 5.84 25.22 6.40
CA PHE A 433 7.04 25.68 7.10
C PHE A 433 8.04 24.52 7.14
N VAL A 434 9.15 24.69 6.41
CA VAL A 434 10.35 23.87 6.59
C VAL A 434 11.11 24.44 7.78
N VAL A 435 11.15 23.71 8.89
CA VAL A 435 12.17 23.90 9.92
C VAL A 435 12.91 22.57 10.03
N PHE A 436 14.19 22.61 9.70
CA PHE A 436 15.15 21.51 9.86
C PHE A 436 15.44 21.23 11.32
#